data_AF-A0A7J4SLV9-F1
#
_entry.id   AF-A0A7J4SLV9-F1
#
_cell.length_a   1.000
_cell.length_b   1.000
_cell.length_c   1.000
_cell.angle_alpha   90.00
_cell.angle_beta   90.00
_cell.angle_gamma   90.00
#
_symmetry.space_group_name_H-M   'P 1'
#
loop_
_entity.id
_entity.type
_entity.pdbx_description
1 polymer ?
#
loop_
_entity_poly.entity_id
_entity_poly.type
_entity_poly.pdbx_seq_one_letter_code
_entity_poly.pdbx_strand_id
1 'polypeptide(L)'
;MLSKYLATIYFCILFGILFVLHIVFAANDNDLMFRSVAVIISIMIFLCGPICVFFESSKERYKFSFMLGMTLSLFLSIGLGWAYNDMSMGIIMIILPILSVVIHSIIKQSPIGYTYGLK
;
A
#
# COMPACT_ATOMS: atom_id res chain seq x y z
N MET A 1 17.37 -15.10 7.83
CA MET A 1 16.57 -14.07 8.53
C MET A 1 15.91 -13.09 7.55
N LEU A 2 16.64 -12.58 6.54
CA LEU A 2 16.15 -11.62 5.54
C LEU A 2 14.99 -12.13 4.66
N SER A 3 14.89 -13.43 4.40
CA SER A 3 13.92 -14.00 3.46
C SER A 3 12.45 -13.77 3.85
N LYS A 4 12.16 -13.44 5.11
CA LYS A 4 10.80 -13.11 5.60
C LYS A 4 10.34 -11.70 5.20
N TYR A 5 11.26 -10.84 4.78
CA TYR A 5 10.97 -9.44 4.43
C TYR A 5 11.07 -9.19 2.92
N LEU A 6 11.43 -10.20 2.11
CA LEU A 6 11.64 -10.04 0.67
C LEU A 6 10.39 -9.51 -0.04
N ALA A 7 9.21 -10.02 0.29
CA ALA A 7 7.96 -9.56 -0.30
C ALA A 7 7.70 -8.08 -0.03
N THR A 8 7.98 -7.62 1.19
CA THR A 8 7.90 -6.22 1.58
C THR A 8 8.95 -5.37 0.89
N ILE A 9 10.18 -5.89 0.75
CA ILE A 9 11.26 -5.20 0.04
C ILE A 9 10.87 -4.97 -1.43
N TYR A 10 10.30 -5.98 -2.09
CA TYR A 10 9.80 -5.83 -3.46
C TYR A 10 8.70 -4.77 -3.56
N PHE A 11 7.77 -4.77 -2.61
CA PHE A 11 6.75 -3.71 -2.54
C PHE A 11 7.38 -2.32 -2.39
N CYS A 12 8.32 -2.14 -1.46
CA CYS A 12 8.98 -0.86 -1.23
C CYS A 12 9.77 -0.37 -2.45
N ILE A 13 10.45 -1.27 -3.16
CA ILE A 13 11.17 -0.93 -4.40
C ILE A 13 10.18 -0.47 -5.47
N LEU A 14 9.10 -1.24 -5.71
CA LEU A 14 8.08 -0.89 -6.70
C LEU A 14 7.42 0.45 -6.38
N PHE A 15 7.04 0.65 -5.11
CA PHE A 15 6.48 1.90 -4.62
C PHE A 15 7.46 3.06 -4.81
N GLY A 16 8.73 2.88 -4.46
CA GLY A 16 9.77 3.89 -4.61
C GLY A 16 9.98 4.31 -6.07
N ILE A 17 10.00 3.35 -7.00
CA ILE A 17 10.11 3.63 -8.44
C ILE A 17 8.91 4.46 -8.91
N LEU A 18 7.68 4.08 -8.54
CA LEU A 18 6.48 4.83 -8.91
C LEU A 18 6.47 6.22 -8.28
N PHE A 19 6.93 6.37 -7.03
CA PHE A 19 7.01 7.66 -6.37
C PHE A 19 8.02 8.61 -7.04
N VAL A 20 9.19 8.09 -7.45
CA VAL A 20 10.14 8.87 -8.26
C VAL A 20 9.51 9.26 -9.60
N LEU A 21 8.81 8.32 -10.25
CA LEU A 21 8.13 8.60 -11.51
C LEU A 21 7.04 9.67 -11.37
N HIS A 22 6.30 9.67 -10.27
CA HIS A 22 5.34 10.70 -9.92
C HIS A 22 6.01 12.09 -9.81
N ILE A 23 7.17 12.19 -9.17
CA ILE A 23 7.95 13.44 -9.10
C ILE A 23 8.43 13.87 -10.48
N VAL A 24 8.96 12.95 -11.28
CA VAL A 24 9.46 13.23 -12.63
C VAL A 24 8.34 13.72 -13.55
N PHE A 25 7.14 13.14 -13.47
CA PHE A 25 6.00 13.59 -14.26
C PHE A 25 5.46 14.94 -13.82
N ALA A 26 5.45 15.21 -12.50
CA ALA A 26 5.13 16.53 -11.97
C ALA A 26 6.13 17.60 -12.45
N ALA A 27 7.42 17.26 -12.49
CA ALA A 27 8.47 18.18 -12.93
C ALA A 27 8.48 18.47 -14.45
N ASN A 28 7.81 17.63 -15.26
CA ASN A 28 7.72 17.78 -16.71
C ASN A 28 6.32 18.24 -17.19
N ASP A 29 5.46 18.72 -16.29
CA ASP A 29 4.09 19.17 -16.58
C ASP A 29 3.22 18.12 -17.31
N ASN A 30 3.52 16.83 -17.12
CA ASN A 30 2.76 15.74 -17.75
C ASN A 30 1.59 15.30 -16.87
N ASP A 31 0.55 16.14 -16.83
CA ASP A 31 -0.61 16.00 -15.96
C ASP A 31 -1.30 14.64 -16.02
N LEU A 32 -1.45 14.08 -17.23
CA LEU A 32 -2.13 12.80 -17.41
C LEU A 32 -1.35 11.67 -16.74
N MET A 33 -0.05 11.57 -17.03
CA MET A 33 0.81 10.53 -16.48
C MET A 33 1.02 10.68 -14.98
N PHE A 34 1.17 11.93 -14.52
CA PHE A 34 1.23 12.29 -13.10
C PHE A 34 0.00 11.74 -12.34
N ARG A 35 -1.21 12.07 -12.82
CA ARG A 35 -2.46 11.62 -12.21
C ARG A 35 -2.60 10.10 -12.24
N SER A 36 -2.26 9.46 -13.36
CA SER A 36 -2.30 8.00 -13.46
C SER A 36 -1.39 7.33 -12.42
N VAL A 37 -0.15 7.78 -12.28
CA VAL A 37 0.79 7.23 -11.28
C VAL A 37 0.31 7.51 -9.86
N ALA A 38 -0.21 8.71 -9.57
CA ALA A 38 -0.77 9.05 -8.27
C ALA A 38 -1.91 8.10 -7.87
N VAL A 39 -2.83 7.79 -8.80
CA VAL A 39 -3.90 6.81 -8.55
C VAL A 39 -3.34 5.41 -8.29
N ILE A 40 -2.34 4.97 -9.06
CA ILE A 40 -1.69 3.66 -8.85
C ILE A 40 -1.05 3.58 -7.46
N ILE A 41 -0.30 4.61 -7.07
CA ILE A 41 0.33 4.71 -5.74
C ILE A 41 -0.74 4.62 -4.65
N SER A 42 -1.83 5.38 -4.77
CA SER A 42 -2.94 5.35 -3.80
C SER A 42 -3.54 3.96 -3.65
N ILE A 43 -3.79 3.26 -4.77
CA ILE A 43 -4.28 1.87 -4.74
C ILE A 43 -3.26 0.95 -4.06
N MET A 44 -1.97 1.09 -4.38
CA MET A 44 -0.92 0.29 -3.76
C MET A 44 -0.82 0.49 -2.26
N ILE A 45 -1.05 1.71 -1.77
CA ILE A 45 -1.08 2.01 -0.34
C ILE A 45 -2.21 1.22 0.31
N PHE A 46 -3.45 1.33 -0.19
CA PHE A 46 -4.60 0.65 0.41
C PHE A 46 -4.54 -0.88 0.30
N LEU A 47 -3.87 -1.41 -0.74
CA LEU A 47 -3.73 -2.85 -0.97
C LEU A 47 -2.34 -3.39 -0.59
N CYS A 48 -1.58 -2.67 0.23
CA CYS A 48 -0.21 -3.07 0.59
C CYS A 48 -0.14 -4.47 1.22
N GLY A 49 -1.01 -4.79 2.18
CA GLY A 49 -1.08 -6.13 2.79
C GLY A 49 -1.26 -7.26 1.76
N PRO A 50 -2.33 -7.23 0.94
CA PRO A 50 -2.54 -8.19 -0.14
C PRO A 50 -1.37 -8.29 -1.14
N ILE A 51 -0.80 -7.15 -1.56
CA ILE A 51 0.33 -7.12 -2.50
C ILE A 51 1.57 -7.79 -1.87
N CYS A 52 1.86 -7.51 -0.60
CA CYS A 52 2.92 -8.20 0.15
C CYS A 52 2.67 -9.71 0.25
N VAL A 53 1.42 -10.17 0.35
CA VAL A 53 1.14 -11.62 0.31
C VAL A 53 1.32 -12.18 -1.10
N PHE A 54 0.95 -11.44 -2.15
CA PHE A 54 1.13 -11.85 -3.54
C PHE A 54 2.60 -12.11 -3.90
N PHE A 55 3.53 -11.30 -3.38
CA PHE A 55 4.97 -11.51 -3.55
C PHE A 55 5.56 -12.57 -2.60
N GLU A 56 4.82 -13.03 -1.61
CA GLU A 56 5.29 -14.03 -0.65
C GLU A 56 5.21 -15.43 -1.26
N SER A 57 6.30 -16.18 -1.18
CA SER A 57 6.39 -17.51 -1.76
C SER A 57 5.95 -18.61 -0.79
N SER A 58 5.96 -18.34 0.51
CA SER A 58 5.66 -19.32 1.56
C SER A 58 4.33 -19.04 2.26
N LYS A 59 3.40 -20.01 2.20
CA LYS A 59 2.08 -19.91 2.85
C LYS A 59 2.17 -19.66 4.35
N GLU A 60 3.17 -20.23 5.03
CA GLU A 60 3.38 -20.03 6.46
C GLU A 60 3.68 -18.57 6.83
N ARG A 61 4.13 -17.76 5.86
CA ARG A 61 4.51 -16.36 6.06
C ARG A 61 3.43 -15.38 5.65
N TYR A 62 2.33 -15.82 5.03
CA TYR A 62 1.27 -14.92 4.56
C TYR A 62 0.70 -14.02 5.65
N LYS A 63 0.43 -14.59 6.83
CA LYS A 63 -0.04 -13.81 7.97
C LYS A 63 0.96 -12.72 8.38
N PHE A 64 2.25 -13.05 8.39
CA PHE A 64 3.30 -12.09 8.74
C PHE A 64 3.40 -10.98 7.68
N SER A 65 3.52 -11.34 6.41
CA SER A 65 3.65 -10.40 5.29
C SER A 65 2.42 -9.50 5.16
N PHE A 66 1.22 -10.02 5.42
CA PHE A 66 -0.02 -9.24 5.45
C PHE A 66 -0.05 -8.22 6.58
N MET A 67 0.24 -8.66 7.82
CA MET A 67 0.21 -7.76 8.99
C MET A 67 1.26 -6.66 8.87
N LEU A 68 2.43 -6.99 8.31
CA LEU A 68 3.48 -6.03 8.06
C LEU A 68 3.06 -5.04 6.97
N GLY A 69 2.49 -5.51 5.85
CA GLY A 69 1.94 -4.63 4.81
C GLY A 69 0.78 -3.76 5.29
N MET A 70 -0.10 -4.26 6.16
CA MET A 70 -1.15 -3.46 6.81
C MET A 70 -0.54 -2.34 7.67
N THR A 71 0.52 -2.65 8.41
CA THR A 71 1.22 -1.67 9.26
C THR A 71 1.88 -0.59 8.40
N LEU A 72 2.52 -0.97 7.30
CA LEU A 72 3.09 -0.02 6.34
C LEU A 72 2.01 0.85 5.69
N SER A 73 0.89 0.24 5.29
CA SER A 73 -0.25 0.94 4.71
C SER A 73 -0.75 2.05 5.63
N LEU A 74 -0.87 1.78 6.93
CA LEU A 74 -1.27 2.77 7.92
C LEU A 74 -0.40 4.04 7.87
N PHE A 75 0.93 3.87 7.92
CA PHE A 75 1.86 5.00 7.87
C PHE A 75 1.81 5.71 6.52
N LEU A 76 1.75 4.95 5.41
CA LEU A 76 1.68 5.52 4.07
C LEU A 76 0.36 6.27 3.82
N SER A 77 -0.77 5.81 4.37
CA SER A 77 -2.07 6.47 4.25
C SER A 77 -2.11 7.84 4.94
N ILE A 78 -1.30 8.05 6.00
CA ILE A 78 -1.15 9.38 6.61
C ILE A 78 -0.50 10.33 5.61
N GLY A 79 0.60 9.90 4.98
CA GLY A 79 1.31 10.68 3.95
C GLY A 79 0.44 10.94 2.72
N LEU A 80 -0.37 9.97 2.31
CA LEU A 80 -1.36 10.14 1.25
C LEU A 80 -2.41 11.21 1.62
N GLY A 81 -2.90 11.18 2.87
CA GLY A 81 -3.88 12.15 3.33
C GLY A 81 -3.33 13.57 3.40
N TRP A 82 -2.04 13.71 3.71
CA TRP A 82 -1.33 14.98 3.64
C TRP A 82 -1.20 15.48 2.19
N ALA A 83 -0.81 14.59 1.27
CA ALA A 83 -0.69 14.92 -0.14
C ALA A 83 -2.03 15.35 -0.78
N TYR A 84 -3.13 14.68 -0.42
CA TYR A 84 -4.47 14.99 -0.93
C TYR A 84 -5.13 16.20 -0.27
N ASN A 85 -4.56 16.70 0.83
CA ASN A 85 -5.02 17.90 1.51
C ASN A 85 -4.10 19.09 1.21
N ASP A 86 -3.63 19.20 -0.02
CA ASP A 86 -2.73 20.26 -0.51
C ASP A 86 -1.52 20.47 0.40
N MET A 87 -0.92 19.38 0.90
CA MET A 87 0.25 19.41 1.78
C MET A 87 0.00 20.14 3.11
N SER A 88 -1.25 20.19 3.56
CA SER A 88 -1.66 20.79 4.82
C SER A 88 -2.18 19.74 5.80
N MET A 89 -2.16 20.07 7.09
CA MET A 89 -2.75 19.21 8.13
C MET A 89 -4.28 19.28 8.04
N GLY A 90 -4.94 18.12 8.01
CA GLY A 90 -6.40 18.07 7.91
C GLY A 90 -6.99 16.71 8.23
N ILE A 91 -8.33 16.66 8.30
CA ILE A 91 -9.09 15.47 8.70
C ILE A 91 -8.83 14.25 7.80
N ILE A 92 -8.47 14.48 6.53
CA ILE A 92 -8.17 13.43 5.56
C ILE A 92 -6.99 12.56 6.03
N MET A 93 -6.01 13.13 6.73
CA MET A 93 -4.88 12.38 7.31
C MET A 93 -5.30 11.36 8.37
N ILE A 94 -6.50 11.50 8.95
CA ILE A 94 -7.08 10.56 9.91
C ILE A 94 -8.02 9.58 9.20
N ILE A 95 -8.83 10.08 8.25
CA ILE A 95 -9.80 9.26 7.52
C ILE A 95 -9.11 8.18 6.68
N LEU A 96 -8.03 8.49 5.95
CA LEU A 96 -7.41 7.51 5.05
C LEU A 96 -6.75 6.33 5.78
N PRO A 97 -6.02 6.51 6.90
CA PRO A 97 -5.55 5.38 7.70
C PRO A 97 -6.67 4.50 8.24
N ILE A 98 -7.78 5.10 8.70
CA ILE A 98 -8.95 4.34 9.17
C ILE A 98 -9.53 3.52 8.00
N LEU A 99 -9.69 4.13 6.83
CA LEU A 99 -10.14 3.44 5.62
C LEU A 99 -9.21 2.28 5.25
N SER A 100 -7.89 2.48 5.34
CA SER A 100 -6.92 1.41 5.11
C SER A 100 -7.11 0.23 6.06
N VAL A 101 -7.31 0.48 7.37
CA VAL A 101 -7.59 -0.58 8.35
C VAL A 101 -8.87 -1.33 8.02
N VAL A 102 -9.93 -0.61 7.62
CA VAL A 102 -11.21 -1.21 7.22
C VAL A 102 -11.02 -2.12 6.01
N ILE A 103 -10.32 -1.65 4.97
CA ILE A 103 -10.01 -2.44 3.77
C ILE A 103 -9.25 -3.72 4.14
N HIS A 104 -8.19 -3.62 4.93
CA HIS A 104 -7.42 -4.80 5.36
C HIS A 104 -8.26 -5.74 6.24
N SER A 105 -9.17 -5.21 7.05
CA SER A 105 -10.06 -6.02 7.90
C SER A 105 -11.10 -6.78 7.08
N ILE A 106 -11.69 -6.15 6.07
CA ILE A 106 -12.61 -6.79 5.12
C ILE A 106 -11.88 -7.90 4.36
N ILE A 107 -10.67 -7.62 3.85
CA ILE A 107 -9.87 -8.61 3.13
C ILE A 107 -9.46 -9.77 4.04
N LYS A 108 -9.35 -9.56 5.36
CA LYS A 108 -9.03 -10.62 6.34
C LYS A 108 -10.24 -11.45 6.81
N GLN A 109 -11.48 -10.98 6.59
CA GLN A 109 -12.72 -11.66 7.03
C GLN A 109 -13.37 -12.55 5.94
N SER A 110 -12.74 -13.66 5.53
CA SER A 110 -13.49 -14.77 4.92
C SER A 110 -13.90 -15.72 6.04
N PRO A 111 -15.20 -15.85 6.34
CA PRO A 111 -15.71 -16.78 7.34
C PRO A 111 -15.51 -18.26 6.97
N ILE A 112 -15.03 -18.55 5.76
CA ILE A 112 -14.84 -19.90 5.21
C ILE A 112 -13.37 -20.36 5.36
N GLY A 113 -12.54 -19.62 6.10
CA GLY A 113 -11.14 -20.00 6.35
C GLY A 113 -10.19 -19.77 5.17
N TYR A 114 -10.68 -19.17 4.08
CA TYR A 114 -9.87 -18.84 2.89
C TYR A 114 -9.23 -17.47 2.93
N THR A 115 -9.17 -16.78 4.08
CA THR A 115 -8.49 -15.50 4.17
C THR A 115 -6.99 -15.60 4.30
N TYR A 116 -6.40 -16.36 3.37
CA TYR A 116 -5.26 -16.05 2.51
C TYR A 116 -5.23 -17.09 1.38
N GLY A 117 -6.32 -17.25 0.61
CA GLY A 117 -6.44 -18.15 -0.54
C GLY A 117 -5.53 -17.78 -1.74
N LEU A 118 -4.40 -17.14 -1.46
CA LEU A 118 -3.34 -16.88 -2.39
C LEU A 118 -2.52 -18.18 -2.49
N LYS A 119 -2.99 -19.10 -3.34
CA LYS A 119 -2.64 -20.53 -3.50
C LYS A 119 -3.24 -21.51 -2.50
#